data_AF-A0A965PYK2-F1
#
_entry.id   AF-A0A965PYK2-F1
#
_cell.length_a   1.000
_cell.length_b   1.000
_cell.length_c   1.000
_cell.angle_alpha   90.00
_cell.angle_beta   90.00
_cell.angle_gamma   90.00
#
_symmetry.space_group_name_H-M   'P 1'
#
loop_
_entity.id
_entity.type
_entity.pdbx_description
1 polymer ?
#
loop_
_entity_poly.entity_id
_entity_poly.type
_entity_poly.pdbx_seq_one_letter_code
_entity_poly.pdbx_strand_id
1 'polypeptide(L)'
;MNSPWIAPEIAEADAAASAPDAAARALKIERETHKLEKRLCRQVGQAIMDFGMIEEGDRVMVCVSGGKDSYGMLDILLKMQQRAPVNFALIAV
;
A
#
# COMPACT_ATOMS: atom_id res chain seq x y z
N MET A 1 -5.90 -51.86 -29.71
CA MET A 1 -5.85 -50.41 -29.46
C MET A 1 -5.06 -50.14 -28.19
N ASN A 2 -3.93 -49.46 -28.31
CA ASN A 2 -3.00 -49.14 -27.23
C ASN A 2 -3.70 -48.41 -26.07
N SER A 3 -3.61 -48.96 -24.86
CA SER A 3 -3.72 -48.15 -23.64
C SER A 3 -2.32 -47.60 -23.33
N PRO A 4 -2.11 -46.29 -23.42
CA PRO A 4 -0.84 -45.68 -23.05
C PRO A 4 -0.84 -45.32 -21.57
N TRP A 5 0.19 -45.80 -20.85
CA TRP A 5 1.00 -45.08 -19.85
C TRP A 5 0.24 -44.28 -18.75
N ILE A 6 0.19 -44.76 -17.51
CA ILE A 6 1.21 -44.63 -16.44
C ILE A 6 1.23 -43.24 -15.77
N ALA A 7 1.01 -43.30 -14.44
CA ALA A 7 1.26 -42.36 -13.35
C ALA A 7 0.27 -41.17 -13.10
N PRO A 8 -0.33 -41.09 -11.89
CA PRO A 8 -0.80 -39.83 -11.33
C PRO A 8 0.43 -39.10 -10.76
N GLU A 9 1.14 -38.35 -11.59
CA GLU A 9 2.19 -37.45 -11.13
C GLU A 9 1.66 -36.01 -11.13
N ILE A 10 0.74 -35.73 -10.20
CA ILE A 10 0.63 -34.41 -9.60
C ILE A 10 1.15 -34.57 -8.18
N ALA A 11 2.44 -34.90 -8.08
CA ALA A 11 3.19 -34.75 -6.86
C ALA A 11 3.33 -33.25 -6.59
N GLU A 12 2.49 -32.75 -5.67
CA GLU A 12 2.92 -31.90 -4.57
C GLU A 12 3.98 -30.85 -4.90
N ALA A 13 3.65 -29.86 -5.73
CA ALA A 13 4.52 -28.70 -5.97
C ALA A 13 4.24 -27.51 -5.03
N ASP A 14 3.42 -27.66 -3.99
CA ASP A 14 3.04 -26.55 -3.10
C ASP A 14 3.03 -26.93 -1.61
N ALA A 15 4.01 -27.72 -1.20
CA ALA A 15 4.30 -27.94 0.22
C ALA A 15 5.66 -27.32 0.58
N ALA A 16 5.59 -26.28 1.43
CA ALA A 16 6.64 -25.77 2.31
C ALA A 16 7.65 -24.74 1.75
N ALA A 17 7.20 -23.48 1.62
CA ALA A 17 7.99 -22.43 2.27
C ALA A 17 7.96 -22.73 3.78
N SER A 18 9.11 -23.02 4.39
CA SER A 18 9.15 -23.30 5.82
C SER A 18 8.67 -22.07 6.61
N ALA A 19 7.90 -22.27 7.68
CA ALA A 19 7.41 -21.22 8.56
C ALA A 19 8.46 -20.12 8.92
N PRO A 20 9.75 -20.43 9.17
CA PRO A 20 10.76 -19.39 9.44
C PRO A 20 11.10 -18.49 8.23
N ASP A 21 11.05 -19.00 6.99
CA ASP A 21 11.30 -18.20 5.79
C ASP A 21 10.11 -17.27 5.47
N ALA A 22 8.88 -17.74 5.69
CA ALA A 22 7.69 -16.91 5.59
C ALA A 22 7.71 -15.73 6.58
N ALA A 23 8.12 -15.99 7.83
CA ALA A 23 8.26 -14.95 8.86
C ALA A 23 9.35 -13.92 8.51
N ALA A 24 10.51 -14.37 8.02
CA ALA A 24 11.58 -13.47 7.58
C ALA A 24 11.16 -12.57 6.39
N ARG A 25 10.39 -13.14 5.44
CA ARG A 25 9.81 -12.37 4.32
C ARG A 25 8.78 -11.36 4.79
N ALA A 26 7.90 -11.72 5.72
CA ALA A 26 6.91 -10.81 6.29
C ALA A 26 7.56 -9.59 6.97
N LEU A 27 8.58 -9.81 7.80
CA LEU A 27 9.35 -8.74 8.44
C LEU A 27 10.05 -7.83 7.42
N LYS A 28 10.59 -8.42 6.35
CA LYS A 28 11.21 -7.64 5.26
C LYS A 28 10.16 -6.80 4.53
N ILE A 29 8.99 -7.35 4.23
CA ILE A 29 7.88 -6.63 3.59
C ILE A 29 7.45 -5.46 4.46
N GLU A 30 7.20 -5.68 5.75
CA GLU A 30 6.81 -4.63 6.70
C GLU A 30 7.85 -3.50 6.78
N ARG A 31 9.14 -3.85 6.79
CA ARG A 31 10.19 -2.84 6.80
C ARG A 31 10.19 -2.00 5.51
N GLU A 32 10.02 -2.63 4.35
CA GLU A 32 9.96 -1.92 3.08
C GLU A 32 8.68 -1.09 2.95
N THR A 33 7.52 -1.56 3.45
CA THR A 33 6.28 -0.78 3.46
C THR A 33 6.43 0.47 4.33
N HIS A 34 7.04 0.36 5.52
CA HIS A 34 7.31 1.54 6.36
C HIS A 34 8.26 2.54 5.70
N LYS A 35 9.29 2.06 5.00
CA LYS A 35 10.19 2.95 4.23
C LYS A 35 9.45 3.65 3.10
N LEU A 36 8.61 2.91 2.36
CA LEU A 36 7.81 3.44 1.26
C LEU A 36 6.81 4.47 1.77
N GLU A 37 6.08 4.18 2.83
CA GLU A 37 5.13 5.12 3.44
C GLU A 37 5.81 6.44 3.83
N LYS A 38 6.95 6.36 4.53
CA LYS A 38 7.70 7.54 4.96
C LYS A 38 8.16 8.37 3.75
N ARG A 39 8.61 7.71 2.68
CA ARG A 39 9.01 8.36 1.44
C ARG A 39 7.83 9.05 0.77
N LEU A 40 6.69 8.36 0.64
CA LEU A 40 5.49 8.89 0.00
C LEU A 40 4.93 10.09 0.76
N CYS A 41 4.79 10.01 2.09
CA CYS A 41 4.35 11.14 2.91
C CYS A 41 5.24 12.38 2.71
N ARG A 42 6.57 12.18 2.63
CA ARG A 42 7.51 13.28 2.39
C ARG A 42 7.32 13.89 1.00
N GLN A 43 7.17 13.08 -0.04
CA GLN A 43 7.00 13.56 -1.41
C GLN A 43 5.65 14.27 -1.60
N VAL A 44 4.58 13.74 -1.01
CA VAL A 44 3.25 14.37 -1.05
C VAL A 44 3.25 15.69 -0.29
N GLY A 45 3.84 15.74 0.91
CA GLY A 45 4.00 16.99 1.66
C GLY A 45 4.83 18.03 0.92
N GLN A 46 5.90 17.63 0.25
CA GLN A 46 6.68 18.53 -0.60
C GLN A 46 5.82 19.08 -1.75
N ALA A 47 5.06 18.23 -2.44
CA ALA A 47 4.18 18.68 -3.52
C ALA A 47 3.11 19.66 -3.03
N ILE A 48 2.50 19.40 -1.87
CA ILE A 48 1.52 20.32 -1.27
C ILE A 48 2.12 21.70 -1.02
N MET A 49 3.35 21.76 -0.48
CA MET A 49 4.05 23.03 -0.24
C MET A 49 4.50 23.72 -1.54
N ASP A 50 5.06 22.97 -2.48
CA ASP A 50 5.61 23.53 -3.73
C ASP A 50 4.53 24.12 -4.62
N PHE A 51 3.32 23.54 -4.59
CA PHE A 51 2.21 23.93 -5.46
C PHE A 51 1.07 24.62 -4.74
N GLY A 52 1.14 24.81 -3.42
CA GLY A 52 0.06 25.40 -2.62
C GLY A 52 -1.26 24.64 -2.74
N MET A 53 -1.21 23.31 -2.67
CA MET A 53 -2.40 22.47 -2.93
C MET A 53 -3.38 22.41 -1.76
N ILE A 54 -2.90 22.54 -0.52
CA ILE A 54 -3.69 22.48 0.71
C ILE A 54 -3.15 23.53 1.68
N GLU A 55 -4.04 24.38 2.15
CA GLU A 55 -3.79 25.46 3.11
C GLU A 55 -4.58 25.25 4.42
N GLU A 56 -4.32 26.11 5.40
CA GLU A 56 -4.97 26.07 6.71
C GLU A 56 -6.48 26.34 6.59
N GLY A 57 -7.29 25.42 7.11
CA GLY A 57 -8.75 25.50 7.09
C GLY A 57 -9.40 24.87 5.85
N ASP A 58 -8.62 24.28 4.94
CA ASP A 58 -9.16 23.70 3.71
C ASP A 58 -10.06 22.48 3.95
N ARG A 59 -11.03 22.30 3.05
CA ARG A 59 -11.89 21.11 3.00
C ARG A 59 -11.68 20.39 1.68
N VAL A 60 -10.94 19.30 1.73
CA VAL A 60 -10.47 18.55 0.56
C VAL A 60 -11.34 17.31 0.35
N MET A 61 -11.95 17.22 -0.84
CA MET A 61 -12.70 16.04 -1.26
C MET A 61 -11.77 15.07 -2.01
N VAL A 62 -11.73 13.82 -1.57
CA VAL A 62 -10.94 12.75 -2.20
C VAL A 62 -11.91 11.79 -2.87
N CYS A 63 -11.87 11.74 -4.20
CA CYS A 63 -12.69 10.82 -4.98
C CYS A 63 -12.02 9.44 -5.03
N VAL A 64 -12.70 8.43 -4.49
CA VAL A 64 -12.23 7.05 -4.43
C VAL A 64 -12.83 6.27 -5.58
N SER A 65 -12.03 6.04 -6.62
CA SER A 65 -12.47 5.33 -7.83
C SER A 65 -12.58 3.80 -7.67
N GLY A 66 -12.22 3.28 -6.50
CA GLY A 66 -12.05 1.84 -6.26
C GLY A 66 -10.66 1.33 -6.59
N GLY A 67 -9.78 2.17 -7.16
CA GLY A 67 -8.40 1.82 -7.46
C GLY A 67 -7.46 1.98 -6.27
N LYS A 68 -6.41 1.16 -6.23
CA LYS A 68 -5.37 1.20 -5.17
C LYS A 68 -4.72 2.57 -5.00
N ASP A 69 -4.59 3.33 -6.09
CA ASP A 69 -3.95 4.65 -6.06
C ASP A 69 -4.82 5.67 -5.31
N SER A 70 -6.14 5.63 -5.52
CA SER A 70 -7.08 6.51 -4.81
C SER A 70 -7.15 6.20 -3.31
N TYR A 71 -7.13 4.92 -2.93
CA TYR A 71 -7.05 4.50 -1.53
C TYR A 71 -5.69 4.83 -0.89
N GLY A 72 -4.59 4.61 -1.63
CA GLY A 72 -3.25 4.95 -1.16
C GLY A 72 -3.08 6.45 -0.93
N MET A 73 -3.60 7.28 -1.83
CA MET A 73 -3.62 8.73 -1.67
C MET A 73 -4.40 9.13 -0.41
N LEU A 74 -5.60 8.56 -0.22
CA LEU A 74 -6.41 8.82 0.97
C LEU A 74 -5.69 8.44 2.27
N ASP A 75 -5.06 7.27 2.31
CA ASP A 75 -4.28 6.80 3.47
C ASP A 75 -3.11 7.75 3.80
N ILE A 76 -2.38 8.22 2.78
CA ILE A 76 -1.29 9.18 2.96
C ILE A 76 -1.82 10.50 3.52
N LEU A 77 -2.90 11.04 2.97
CA LEU A 77 -3.49 12.30 3.42
C LEU A 77 -4.00 12.21 4.87
N LEU A 78 -4.61 11.09 5.25
CA LEU A 78 -5.04 10.84 6.64
C LEU A 78 -3.85 10.78 7.60
N LYS A 79 -2.77 10.08 7.23
CA LYS A 79 -1.54 10.02 8.02
C LYS A 79 -0.85 11.37 8.13
N MET A 80 -0.92 12.20 7.08
CA MET A 80 -0.42 13.56 7.10
C MET A 80 -1.23 14.45 8.04
N GLN A 81 -2.57 14.36 8.05
CA GLN A 81 -3.41 15.12 8.97
C GLN A 81 -3.04 14.89 10.44
N GLN A 82 -2.59 13.69 10.80
CA GLN A 82 -2.13 13.37 12.17
C GLN A 82 -0.76 13.93 12.53
N ARG A 83 0.08 14.25 11.55
CA ARG A 83 1.51 14.61 11.73
C ARG A 83 1.82 16.05 11.33
N ALA A 84 1.04 16.64 10.43
CA ALA A 84 1.30 17.94 9.85
C ALA A 84 0.77 19.07 10.75
N PRO A 85 1.43 20.24 10.74
CA PRO A 85 0.98 21.42 11.48
C PRO A 85 -0.17 22.19 10.80
N VAL A 86 -0.76 21.64 9.73
CA VAL A 86 -1.82 22.27 8.93
C VAL A 86 -3.13 21.55 9.21
N ASN A 87 -4.16 22.27 9.66
CA ASN A 87 -5.48 21.72 9.88
C ASN A 87 -6.30 21.82 8.60
N PHE A 88 -6.67 20.68 8.03
CA PHE A 88 -7.59 20.57 6.91
C PHE A 88 -8.57 19.42 7.16
N ALA A 89 -9.75 19.46 6.55
CA ALA A 89 -10.75 18.41 6.62
C ALA A 89 -10.73 17.56 5.34
N LEU A 90 -10.85 16.24 5.50
CA LEU A 90 -10.93 15.30 4.38
C LEU A 90 -12.35 14.72 4.27
N ILE A 91 -12.87 14.67 3.04
CA ILE A 91 -14.15 14.02 2.71
C ILE A 91 -13.86 12.98 1.63
N ALA A 92 -14.01 11.69 1.95
CA ALA A 92 -13.90 10.63 0.96
C ALA A 92 -15.26 10.35 0.32
N VAL A 93 -15.28 10.22 -1.02
CA VAL A 93 -16.50 9.98 -1.84
C VAL A 93 -16.29 8.84 -2.82
#